data_AF-A0A9X5H516-F1
#
_entry.id   AF-A0A9X5H516-F1
#
_cell.length_a   1.000
_cell.length_b   1.000
_cell.length_c   1.000
_cell.angle_alpha   90.00
_cell.angle_beta   90.00
_cell.angle_gamma   90.00
#
_symmetry.space_group_name_H-M   'P 1'
#
loop_
_entity.id
_entity.type
_entity.pdbx_description
1 polymer ?
#
loop_
_entity_poly.entity_id
_entity_poly.type
_entity_poly.pdbx_seq_one_letter_code
_entity_poly.pdbx_strand_id
1 'polypeptide(L)'
;MKVIDRDRESFVSSSKNNQYQYVIDKCEEMGFGLYVTNPCFEFWLLLHFDGVFELDREKLLKNPKVTAKRRYVEQELRRLWPGYKKSSYKAEKLLKDIDKAISNEKEFCEDVAELENCVGSNIGKLITDMRTQ
;
A
#
# COMPACT_ATOMS: atom_id res chain seq x y z
N MET A 1 -0.20 17.05 5.05
CA MET A 1 -0.18 15.57 4.96
C MET A 1 -1.17 15.15 3.87
N LYS A 2 -0.71 14.46 2.83
CA LYS A 2 -1.58 13.88 1.79
C LYS A 2 -1.31 12.38 1.72
N VAL A 3 -2.34 11.58 1.99
CA VAL A 3 -2.31 10.12 1.82
C VAL A 3 -2.89 9.83 0.45
N ILE A 4 -2.12 9.16 -0.41
CA ILE A 4 -2.54 8.81 -1.77
C ILE A 4 -2.71 7.29 -1.83
N ASP A 5 -3.96 6.84 -1.93
CA ASP A 5 -4.25 5.46 -2.30
C ASP A 5 -3.98 5.29 -3.80
N ARG A 6 -2.97 4.49 -4.13
CA ARG A 6 -2.63 4.20 -5.52
C ARG A 6 -3.47 3.04 -5.99
N ASP A 7 -4.49 3.28 -6.81
CA ASP A 7 -5.00 2.23 -7.70
C ASP A 7 -4.10 2.21 -8.94
N ARG A 8 -3.57 1.05 -9.30
CA ARG A 8 -2.59 0.87 -10.39
C ARG A 8 -3.07 1.41 -11.74
N GLU A 9 -4.39 1.49 -11.94
CA GLU A 9 -5.01 2.07 -13.14
C GLU A 9 -5.29 3.57 -13.05
N SER A 10 -5.12 4.20 -11.88
CA SER A 10 -5.42 5.62 -11.66
C SER A 10 -4.29 6.57 -12.04
N PHE A 11 -3.04 6.09 -12.15
CA PHE A 11 -1.91 6.88 -12.63
C PHE A 11 -1.44 6.35 -13.98
N VAL A 12 -1.85 7.02 -15.06
CA VAL A 12 -1.41 6.68 -16.41
C VAL A 12 -0.02 7.28 -16.63
N SER A 13 1.04 6.60 -16.17
CA SER A 13 2.39 6.89 -16.66
C SER A 13 2.53 6.34 -18.08
N SER A 14 2.26 7.21 -19.05
CA SER A 14 2.70 6.99 -20.43
C SER A 14 4.09 7.60 -20.58
N SER A 15 4.86 7.16 -21.59
CA SER A 15 6.17 7.74 -21.94
C SER A 15 6.16 9.25 -22.26
N LYS A 16 4.99 9.91 -22.18
CA LYS A 16 4.77 11.35 -22.35
C LYS A 16 4.27 12.07 -21.09
N ASN A 17 4.01 11.37 -19.97
CA ASN A 17 3.43 11.97 -18.77
C ASN A 17 3.95 11.27 -17.50
N ASN A 18 4.98 11.85 -16.86
CA ASN A 18 5.49 11.38 -15.58
C ASN A 18 4.67 11.98 -14.42
N GLN A 19 3.40 11.57 -14.36
CA GLN A 19 2.43 12.12 -13.41
C GLN A 19 2.81 11.80 -11.95
N TYR A 20 3.50 10.67 -11.74
CA TYR A 20 3.97 10.26 -10.42
C TYR A 20 5.11 11.16 -9.93
N GLN A 21 6.14 11.39 -10.74
CA GLN A 21 7.21 12.33 -10.42
C GLN A 21 6.67 13.74 -10.19
N TYR A 22 5.74 14.21 -11.02
CA TYR A 22 5.10 15.51 -10.82
C TYR A 22 4.45 15.65 -9.43
N VAL A 23 3.80 14.58 -8.94
CA VAL A 23 3.19 14.57 -7.60
C VAL A 23 4.26 14.58 -6.51
N ILE A 24 5.36 13.83 -6.68
CA ILE A 24 6.50 13.85 -5.75
C ILE A 24 7.06 15.27 -5.67
N ASP A 25 7.46 15.85 -6.80
CA ASP A 25 8.06 17.17 -6.89
C ASP A 25 7.15 18.24 -6.26
N LYS A 26 5.84 18.20 -6.54
CA LYS A 26 4.89 19.14 -5.96
C LYS A 26 4.67 18.96 -4.47
N CYS A 27 4.71 17.73 -3.96
CA CYS A 27 4.64 17.50 -2.52
C CYS A 27 5.90 18.03 -1.81
N GLU A 28 7.08 17.80 -2.39
CA GLU A 28 8.35 18.32 -1.88
C GLU A 28 8.38 19.86 -1.88
N GLU A 29 8.03 20.51 -3.00
CA GLU A 29 7.96 21.98 -3.10
C GLU A 29 7.04 22.60 -2.03
N MET A 30 5.94 21.92 -1.69
CA MET A 30 4.94 22.39 -0.73
C MET A 30 5.25 21.98 0.73
N GLY A 31 6.33 21.21 0.97
CA GLY A 31 6.67 20.68 2.29
C GLY A 31 5.66 19.67 2.82
N PHE A 32 4.98 18.93 1.95
CA PHE A 32 4.02 17.89 2.32
C PHE A 32 4.65 16.50 2.28
N GLY A 33 4.48 15.74 3.37
CA GLY A 33 4.72 14.30 3.36
C GLY A 33 3.76 13.58 2.40
N LEU A 34 4.33 12.76 1.52
CA LEU A 34 3.64 11.93 0.54
C LEU A 34 3.69 10.46 0.99
N TYR A 35 2.53 9.86 1.22
CA TYR A 35 2.42 8.48 1.67
C TYR A 35 1.56 7.64 0.73
N VAL A 36 2.09 6.49 0.33
CA VAL A 36 1.65 5.66 -0.78
C VAL A 36 1.68 4.18 -0.40
N THR A 37 0.72 3.43 -0.94
CA THR A 37 0.70 1.96 -0.93
C THR A 37 0.66 1.47 -2.38
N ASN A 38 1.51 0.52 -2.75
CA ASN A 38 1.51 -0.10 -4.07
C ASN A 38 1.46 -1.63 -3.92
N PRO A 39 0.48 -2.34 -4.50
CA PRO A 39 -0.39 -1.93 -5.62
C PRO A 39 -1.73 -1.27 -5.27
N CYS A 40 -2.14 -1.28 -3.99
CA CYS A 40 -3.39 -0.69 -3.50
C CYS A 40 -3.40 -0.69 -1.96
N PHE A 41 -4.33 0.05 -1.33
CA PHE A 41 -4.44 0.11 0.13
C PHE A 41 -4.57 -1.26 0.82
N GLU A 42 -5.25 -2.25 0.21
CA GLU A 42 -5.35 -3.59 0.81
C GLU A 42 -3.99 -4.27 1.03
N PHE A 43 -2.93 -3.83 0.33
CA PHE A 43 -1.57 -4.28 0.61
C PHE A 43 -1.09 -3.86 2.01
N TRP A 44 -1.38 -2.63 2.45
CA TRP A 44 -1.10 -2.22 3.83
C TRP A 44 -1.84 -3.09 4.85
N LEU A 45 -3.08 -3.48 4.56
CA LEU A 45 -3.83 -4.39 5.42
C LEU A 45 -3.18 -5.78 5.49
N LEU A 46 -2.62 -6.28 4.38
CA LEU A 46 -1.88 -7.55 4.35
C LEU A 46 -0.66 -7.53 5.27
N LEU A 47 0.03 -6.40 5.42
CA LEU A 47 1.24 -6.29 6.25
C LEU A 47 0.98 -6.63 7.72
N HIS A 48 -0.28 -6.61 8.18
CA HIS A 48 -0.65 -7.04 9.53
C HIS A 48 -0.52 -8.57 9.73
N PHE A 49 -0.27 -9.34 8.66
CA PHE A 49 -0.19 -10.79 8.68
C PHE A 49 1.13 -11.27 8.05
N ASP A 50 1.86 -12.17 8.72
CA ASP A 50 3.16 -12.68 8.22
C ASP A 50 3.02 -13.50 6.93
N GLY A 51 1.82 -14.02 6.66
CA GLY A 51 1.50 -14.71 5.41
C GLY A 51 1.72 -13.86 4.15
N VAL A 52 1.89 -12.53 4.29
CA VAL A 52 2.27 -11.64 3.19
C VAL A 52 3.62 -12.02 2.56
N PHE A 53 4.55 -12.59 3.35
CA PHE A 53 5.88 -12.97 2.88
C PHE A 53 5.87 -14.19 1.95
N GLU A 54 4.83 -15.01 2.04
CA GLU A 54 4.64 -16.21 1.21
C GLU A 54 3.97 -15.90 -0.13
N LEU A 55 3.52 -14.66 -0.34
CA LEU A 55 2.79 -14.28 -1.54
C LEU A 55 3.71 -14.06 -2.73
N ASP A 56 3.15 -14.31 -3.92
CA ASP A 56 3.83 -14.11 -5.19
C ASP A 56 4.05 -12.61 -5.44
N ARG A 57 5.32 -12.16 -5.36
CA ARG A 57 5.72 -10.75 -5.49
C ARG A 57 5.35 -10.16 -6.85
N GLU A 58 5.39 -10.96 -7.92
CA GLU A 58 5.03 -10.50 -9.26
C GLU A 58 3.51 -10.30 -9.37
N LYS A 59 2.71 -11.21 -8.81
CA LYS A 59 1.25 -11.03 -8.75
C LYS A 59 0.82 -9.94 -7.79
N LEU A 60 1.55 -9.72 -6.69
CA LEU A 60 1.37 -8.54 -5.83
C LEU A 60 1.58 -7.28 -6.67
N LEU A 61 2.73 -7.13 -7.33
CA LEU A 61 3.02 -5.96 -8.16
C LEU A 61 1.99 -5.75 -9.27
N LYS A 62 1.63 -6.84 -9.97
CA LYS A 62 0.71 -6.76 -11.09
C LYS A 62 -0.74 -6.52 -10.66
N ASN A 63 -1.10 -6.97 -9.45
CA ASN A 63 -2.44 -7.01 -8.90
C ASN A 63 -3.52 -7.41 -9.94
N PRO A 64 -3.37 -8.56 -10.63
CA PRO A 64 -4.28 -8.95 -11.70
C PRO A 64 -5.67 -9.25 -11.14
N LYS A 65 -6.71 -9.12 -11.99
CA LYS A 65 -8.03 -9.67 -11.67
C LYS A 65 -7.94 -11.19 -11.60
N VAL A 66 -8.41 -11.77 -10.49
CA VAL A 66 -8.44 -13.23 -10.26
C VAL A 66 -9.86 -13.78 -10.25
N THR A 67 -10.85 -12.90 -10.08
CA THR A 67 -12.28 -13.19 -10.28
C THR A 67 -12.94 -12.02 -10.99
N ALA A 68 -14.21 -12.16 -11.36
CA ALA A 68 -15.00 -11.06 -11.94
C ALA A 68 -15.08 -9.81 -11.03
N LYS A 69 -14.91 -9.97 -9.71
CA LYS A 69 -15.09 -8.89 -8.72
C LYS A 69 -13.82 -8.50 -7.97
N ARG A 70 -12.72 -9.26 -8.08
CA ARG A 70 -11.56 -9.12 -7.17
C ARG A 70 -10.23 -9.23 -7.88
N ARG A 71 -9.27 -8.45 -7.38
CA ARG A 71 -7.86 -8.56 -7.71
C ARG A 71 -7.11 -9.45 -6.72
N TYR A 72 -5.89 -9.83 -7.10
CA TYR A 72 -5.04 -10.75 -6.34
C TYR A 72 -4.84 -10.32 -4.89
N VAL A 73 -4.49 -9.05 -4.63
CA VAL A 73 -4.26 -8.56 -3.26
C VAL A 73 -5.49 -8.71 -2.37
N GLU A 74 -6.69 -8.31 -2.87
CA GLU A 74 -7.93 -8.47 -2.09
C GLU A 74 -8.24 -9.96 -1.85
N GLN A 75 -7.97 -10.81 -2.82
CA GLN A 75 -8.22 -12.24 -2.70
C GLN A 75 -7.31 -12.89 -1.64
N GLU A 76 -6.03 -12.55 -1.61
CA GLU A 76 -5.09 -13.03 -0.58
C GLU A 76 -5.42 -12.46 0.81
N LEU A 77 -5.81 -11.19 0.89
CA LEU A 77 -6.24 -10.59 2.16
C LEU A 77 -7.44 -11.34 2.75
N ARG A 78 -8.41 -11.73 1.93
CA ARG A 78 -9.55 -12.54 2.38
C ARG A 78 -9.16 -13.93 2.83
N ARG A 79 -8.11 -14.51 2.25
CA ARG A 79 -7.57 -15.81 2.65
C ARG A 79 -6.90 -15.73 4.02
N LEU A 80 -6.08 -14.70 4.24
CA LEU A 80 -5.37 -14.48 5.51
C LEU A 80 -6.28 -13.92 6.62
N TRP A 81 -7.32 -13.18 6.24
CA TRP A 81 -8.28 -12.58 7.17
C TRP A 81 -9.72 -13.06 6.90
N PRO A 82 -10.10 -14.24 7.41
CA PRO A 82 -11.46 -14.75 7.31
C PRO A 82 -12.47 -13.75 7.87
N GLY A 83 -13.48 -13.41 7.06
CA GLY A 83 -14.51 -12.43 7.40
C GLY A 83 -14.22 -11.00 6.96
N TYR A 84 -13.07 -10.72 6.34
CA TYR A 84 -12.81 -9.42 5.72
C TYR A 84 -13.88 -9.08 4.67
N LYS A 85 -14.44 -7.87 4.78
CA LYS A 85 -15.28 -7.24 3.76
C LYS A 85 -14.78 -5.82 3.53
N LYS A 86 -14.50 -5.47 2.28
CA LYS A 86 -14.01 -4.12 1.91
C LYS A 86 -14.93 -3.00 2.42
N SER A 87 -16.25 -3.23 2.46
CA SER A 87 -17.23 -2.27 2.98
C SER A 87 -17.36 -2.24 4.51
N SER A 88 -16.80 -3.22 5.21
CA SER A 88 -16.97 -3.40 6.66
C SER A 88 -15.94 -4.39 7.20
N TYR A 89 -14.79 -3.88 7.62
CA TYR A 89 -13.79 -4.67 8.34
C TYR A 89 -13.55 -4.07 9.73
N LYS A 90 -13.13 -4.92 10.68
CA LYS A 90 -12.90 -4.54 12.08
C LYS A 90 -11.56 -3.83 12.20
N ALA A 91 -11.52 -2.54 11.91
CA ALA A 91 -10.32 -1.72 11.94
C ALA A 91 -9.63 -1.76 13.33
N GLU A 92 -10.41 -1.91 14.41
CA GLU A 92 -9.90 -1.98 15.78
C GLU A 92 -8.96 -3.18 16.01
N LYS A 93 -9.12 -4.25 15.22
CA LYS A 93 -8.18 -5.38 15.26
C LYS A 93 -6.83 -5.00 14.69
N LEU A 94 -6.81 -4.28 13.57
CA LEU A 94 -5.58 -3.84 12.92
C LEU A 94 -4.84 -2.81 13.78
N LEU A 95 -5.57 -1.90 14.44
CA LEU A 95 -4.98 -0.90 15.33
C LEU A 95 -4.14 -1.52 16.46
N LYS A 96 -4.49 -2.71 16.94
CA LYS A 96 -3.73 -3.41 17.99
C LYS A 96 -2.40 -3.96 17.48
N ASP A 97 -2.32 -4.28 16.19
CA ASP A 97 -1.19 -4.93 15.54
C ASP A 97 -0.50 -3.98 14.54
N ILE A 98 -0.66 -2.66 14.70
CA ILE A 98 -0.02 -1.66 13.83
C ILE A 98 1.50 -1.83 13.84
N ASP A 99 2.11 -2.09 15.00
CA ASP A 99 3.57 -2.24 15.11
C ASP A 99 4.09 -3.42 14.29
N LYS A 100 3.26 -4.46 14.16
CA LYS A 100 3.54 -5.60 13.29
C LYS A 100 3.51 -5.19 11.83
N ALA A 101 2.49 -4.44 11.40
CA ALA A 101 2.43 -3.92 10.04
C ALA A 101 3.62 -3.02 9.71
N ILE A 102 4.02 -2.14 10.63
CA ILE A 102 5.22 -1.29 10.51
C ILE A 102 6.49 -2.15 10.40
N SER A 103 6.60 -3.22 11.20
CA SER A 103 7.75 -4.12 11.13
C SER A 103 7.81 -4.86 9.79
N ASN A 104 6.66 -5.36 9.32
CA ASN A 104 6.58 -6.11 8.07
C ASN A 104 6.76 -5.22 6.84
N GLU A 105 6.37 -3.95 6.90
CA GLU A 105 6.56 -2.95 5.83
C GLU A 105 8.04 -2.82 5.42
N LYS A 106 8.97 -2.95 6.37
CA LYS A 106 10.43 -2.84 6.13
C LYS A 106 11.01 -3.90 5.19
N GLU A 107 10.30 -5.01 4.98
CA GLU A 107 10.67 -6.08 4.04
C GLU A 107 10.14 -5.83 2.62
N PHE A 108 9.56 -4.65 2.40
CA PHE A 108 9.05 -4.17 1.13
C PHE A 108 9.59 -2.76 0.83
N CYS A 109 9.27 -2.22 -0.34
CA CYS A 109 9.73 -0.88 -0.72
C CYS A 109 9.03 0.19 0.14
N GLU A 110 9.82 1.06 0.76
CA GLU A 110 9.31 2.23 1.50
C GLU A 110 9.78 3.57 0.88
N ASP A 111 10.54 3.52 -0.20
CA ASP A 111 10.99 4.70 -0.93
C ASP A 111 9.86 5.17 -1.85
N VAL A 112 9.41 6.41 -1.65
CA VAL A 112 8.31 6.98 -2.41
C VAL A 112 8.63 7.13 -3.90
N ALA A 113 9.89 7.31 -4.30
CA ALA A 113 10.25 7.36 -5.71
C ALA A 113 10.16 5.98 -6.37
N GLU A 114 10.54 4.93 -5.64
CA GLU A 114 10.58 3.55 -6.14
C GLU A 114 9.23 2.83 -6.06
N LEU A 115 8.33 3.31 -5.20
CA LEU A 115 6.98 2.76 -5.02
C LEU A 115 6.14 2.77 -6.31
N GLU A 116 6.53 3.53 -7.34
CA GLU A 116 5.91 3.42 -8.65
C GLU A 116 6.11 2.03 -9.29
N ASN A 117 7.27 1.42 -9.08
CA ASN A 117 7.69 0.20 -9.76
C ASN A 117 7.85 -1.00 -8.82
N CYS A 118 7.80 -0.77 -7.51
CA CYS A 118 8.00 -1.81 -6.49
C CYS A 118 6.77 -2.03 -5.62
N VAL A 119 6.56 -3.27 -5.15
CA VAL A 119 5.55 -3.56 -4.13
C VAL A 119 6.01 -2.98 -2.79
N GLY A 120 5.12 -2.25 -2.12
CA GLY A 120 5.45 -1.71 -0.82
C GLY A 120 4.50 -0.65 -0.33
N SER A 121 4.91 -0.02 0.77
CA SER A 121 4.21 1.10 1.38
C SER A 121 5.16 1.92 2.23
N ASN A 122 4.82 3.18 2.48
CA ASN A 122 5.48 4.01 3.49
C ASN A 122 4.48 4.55 4.53
N ILE A 123 3.34 3.86 4.74
CA ILE A 123 2.32 4.25 5.72
C ILE A 123 2.85 4.03 7.14
N GLY A 124 3.72 3.04 7.37
CA GLY A 124 4.35 2.85 8.67
C GLY A 124 5.26 4.00 9.06
N LYS A 125 5.94 4.64 8.09
CA LYS A 125 6.67 5.90 8.31
C LYS A 125 5.72 7.02 8.78
N LEU A 126 4.59 7.20 8.11
CA LEU A 126 3.56 8.17 8.53
C LEU A 126 3.13 7.95 9.98
N ILE A 127 2.78 6.71 10.34
CA ILE A 127 2.30 6.39 11.68
C ILE A 127 3.42 6.65 12.72
N THR A 128 4.66 6.34 12.38
CA THR A 128 5.81 6.61 13.25
C THR A 128 6.01 8.10 13.45
N ASP A 129 5.95 8.91 12.38
CA ASP A 129 6.06 10.38 12.43
C ASP A 129 4.93 11.02 13.24
N MET A 130 3.74 10.42 13.25
CA MET A 130 2.59 10.88 14.03
C MET A 130 2.70 10.54 15.53
N ARG A 131 3.50 9.53 15.90
CA ARG A 131 3.70 9.12 17.31
C ARG A 131 4.79 9.92 18.02
N THR A 132 5.67 10.56 17.26
CA THR A 132 6.80 11.35 17.77
C THR A 132 6.47 12.83 17.92
N GLN A 133 5.24 13.25 17.58
CA GLN A 133 4.67 14.58 17.80
C GLN A 133 3.85 14.62 19.09
#